data_AF-A0A7Y4WTZ7-F1
#
_entry.id   AF-A0A7Y4WTZ7-F1
#
_cell.length_a   1.000
_cell.length_b   1.000
_cell.length_c   1.000
_cell.angle_alpha   90.00
_cell.angle_beta   90.00
_cell.angle_gamma   90.00
#
_symmetry.space_group_name_H-M   'P 1'
#
loop_
_entity.id
_entity.type
_entity.pdbx_description
1 polymer ?
#
loop_
_entity_poly.entity_id
_entity_poly.type
_entity_poly.pdbx_seq_one_letter_code
_entity_poly.pdbx_strand_id
1 'polypeptide(L)'
;LAAAARRHGARQFEQVEVRRIATGRQGVEVVTRAGVRVRAGTVVVATAGPTSLFAPLRRHFQACERYHVLTAPVSAPVRRALPAASVAVGDLTSGIRSLRWAGRQVLVAGGEQPATTPARKQATLTQRTGQLMYELLTAWPGIIGLQPEFGWDAPYHDTADGIGYVGAHRNYPRHLFALGGADESLTGAFLAARIVWRALTGRPDKSDAAFGFGR
;
A
#
# COMPACT_ATOMS: atom_id res chain seq x y z
N LEU A 1 15.32 -2.13 -1.44
CA LEU A 1 15.18 -2.80 -0.12
C LEU A 1 15.41 -4.31 -0.18
N ALA A 2 14.72 -5.06 -1.05
CA ALA A 2 14.86 -6.53 -1.15
C ALA A 2 16.31 -7.01 -1.36
N ALA A 3 17.04 -6.39 -2.30
CA ALA A 3 18.46 -6.74 -2.52
C ALA A 3 19.34 -6.49 -1.28
N ALA A 4 19.08 -5.42 -0.52
CA ALA A 4 19.80 -5.15 0.71
C ALA A 4 19.51 -6.20 1.78
N ALA A 5 18.25 -6.59 1.96
CA ALA A 5 17.87 -7.65 2.90
C ALA A 5 18.54 -8.99 2.56
N ARG A 6 18.63 -9.35 1.27
CA ARG A 6 19.36 -10.55 0.82
C ARG A 6 20.83 -10.51 1.20
N ARG A 7 21.51 -9.37 1.02
CA ARG A 7 22.92 -9.21 1.44
C ARG A 7 23.12 -9.41 2.94
N HIS A 8 22.08 -9.15 3.73
CA HIS A 8 22.08 -9.39 5.19
C HIS A 8 21.51 -10.77 5.57
N GLY A 9 21.42 -11.72 4.63
CA GLY A 9 21.04 -13.11 4.90
C GLY A 9 19.54 -13.41 4.87
N ALA A 10 18.69 -12.45 4.50
CA ALA A 10 17.26 -12.72 4.36
C ALA A 10 17.00 -13.65 3.15
N ARG A 11 16.24 -14.72 3.39
CA ARG A 11 15.75 -15.62 2.34
C ARG A 11 14.44 -15.06 1.79
N GLN A 12 14.34 -14.96 0.46
CA GLN A 12 13.15 -14.44 -0.23
C GLN A 12 12.55 -15.54 -1.09
N PHE A 13 11.23 -15.63 -1.03
CA PHE A 13 10.45 -16.60 -1.78
C PHE A 13 9.31 -15.86 -2.46
N GLU A 14 9.23 -16.00 -3.77
CA GLU A 14 8.20 -15.39 -4.60
C GLU A 14 7.23 -16.47 -5.07
N GLN A 15 6.01 -16.09 -5.41
CA GLN A 15 4.95 -17.04 -5.82
C GLN A 15 4.65 -18.11 -4.75
N VAL A 16 4.95 -17.82 -3.49
CA VAL A 16 4.68 -18.70 -2.34
C VAL A 16 3.57 -18.09 -1.49
N GLU A 17 2.35 -18.53 -1.74
CA GLU A 17 1.19 -18.12 -0.95
C GLU A 17 1.13 -18.89 0.38
N VAL A 18 0.97 -18.18 1.49
CA VAL A 18 0.70 -18.77 2.81
C VAL A 18 -0.78 -19.12 2.93
N ARG A 19 -1.08 -20.37 3.29
CA ARG A 19 -2.47 -20.88 3.42
C ARG A 19 -2.88 -21.21 4.84
N ARG A 20 -1.93 -21.39 5.75
CA ARG A 20 -2.23 -21.64 7.17
C ARG A 20 -1.07 -21.16 8.03
N ILE A 21 -1.41 -20.61 9.20
CA ILE A 21 -0.44 -20.31 10.24
C ILE A 21 -0.96 -20.96 11.53
N ALA A 22 -0.19 -21.91 12.06
CA ALA A 22 -0.48 -22.56 13.33
C ALA A 22 0.43 -22.00 14.41
N THR A 23 -0.16 -21.55 15.51
CA THR A 23 0.60 -21.07 16.67
C THR A 23 0.73 -22.18 17.71
N GLY A 24 1.95 -22.40 18.18
CA GLY A 24 2.25 -23.35 19.25
C GLY A 24 3.02 -22.71 20.40
N ARG A 25 3.27 -23.51 21.44
CA ARG A 25 4.04 -23.05 22.62
C ARG A 25 5.44 -22.55 22.28
N GLN A 26 6.12 -23.20 21.33
CA GLN A 26 7.52 -22.91 20.98
C GLN A 26 7.69 -21.99 19.76
N GLY A 27 6.63 -21.62 19.06
CA GLY A 27 6.74 -20.84 17.83
C GLY A 27 5.50 -20.87 16.97
N VAL A 28 5.68 -20.55 15.70
CA VAL A 28 4.67 -20.59 14.65
C VAL A 28 5.10 -21.53 13.52
N GLU A 29 4.15 -22.27 12.98
CA GLU A 29 4.32 -23.08 11.76
C GLU A 29 3.51 -22.43 10.64
N VAL A 30 4.21 -21.98 9.61
CA VAL A 30 3.62 -21.39 8.40
C VAL A 30 3.57 -22.48 7.33
N VAL A 31 2.38 -22.72 6.78
CA VAL A 31 2.17 -23.70 5.70
C VAL A 31 1.78 -22.98 4.43
N THR A 32 2.52 -23.26 3.35
CA THR A 32 2.29 -22.68 2.04
C THR A 32 1.23 -23.46 1.26
N ARG A 33 0.71 -22.89 0.17
CA ARG A 33 -0.20 -23.58 -0.75
C ARG A 33 0.37 -24.89 -1.30
N ALA A 34 1.68 -24.94 -1.52
CA ALA A 34 2.38 -26.14 -1.98
C ALA A 34 2.67 -27.17 -0.87
N GLY A 35 2.18 -26.94 0.36
CA GLY A 35 2.39 -27.84 1.50
C GLY A 35 3.75 -27.71 2.20
N VAL A 36 4.61 -26.79 1.75
CA VAL A 36 5.90 -26.51 2.41
C VAL A 36 5.64 -25.90 3.78
N ARG A 37 6.43 -26.32 4.77
CA ARG A 37 6.31 -25.89 6.16
C ARG A 37 7.54 -25.10 6.58
N VAL A 38 7.32 -23.92 7.16
CA VAL A 38 8.37 -23.06 7.72
C VAL A 38 8.08 -22.84 9.20
N ARG A 39 9.08 -23.06 10.05
CA ARG A 39 8.99 -22.81 11.48
C ARG A 39 9.72 -21.52 11.84
N ALA A 40 9.12 -20.71 12.70
CA ALA A 40 9.71 -19.47 13.20
C ALA A 40 9.28 -19.20 14.64
N GLY A 41 9.99 -18.34 15.37
CA GLY A 41 9.58 -17.90 16.71
C GLY A 41 8.42 -16.89 16.69
N THR A 42 8.35 -16.09 15.63
CA THR A 42 7.38 -15.01 15.40
C THR A 42 7.10 -14.89 13.91
N VAL A 43 5.87 -14.50 13.54
CA VAL A 43 5.49 -14.13 12.18
C VAL A 43 5.16 -12.65 12.12
N VAL A 44 5.64 -11.97 11.08
CA VAL A 44 5.26 -10.59 10.75
C VAL A 44 4.32 -10.63 9.56
N VAL A 45 3.12 -10.07 9.71
CA VAL A 45 2.08 -10.02 8.68
C VAL A 45 2.02 -8.61 8.11
N ALA A 46 2.52 -8.45 6.89
CA ALA A 46 2.59 -7.18 6.17
C ALA A 46 1.91 -7.29 4.79
N THR A 47 0.70 -7.82 4.76
CA THR A 47 -0.05 -8.17 3.53
C THR A 47 -0.93 -7.02 3.01
N ALA A 48 -0.59 -5.77 3.34
CA ALA A 48 -1.39 -4.55 3.16
C ALA A 48 -2.73 -4.52 3.91
N GLY A 49 -3.47 -5.62 3.98
CA GLY A 49 -4.70 -5.75 4.74
C GLY A 49 -4.95 -7.17 5.26
N PRO A 50 -6.07 -7.38 5.98
CA PRO A 50 -6.41 -8.68 6.57
C PRO A 50 -6.86 -9.69 5.51
N THR A 51 -6.04 -10.73 5.30
CA THR A 51 -6.38 -11.86 4.44
C THR A 51 -7.45 -12.76 5.10
N SER A 52 -7.86 -13.84 4.43
CA SER A 52 -8.76 -14.85 5.01
C SER A 52 -8.20 -15.49 6.30
N LEU A 53 -6.87 -15.48 6.49
CA LEU A 53 -6.22 -15.97 7.72
C LEU A 53 -6.52 -15.11 8.95
N PHE A 54 -6.91 -13.85 8.73
CA PHE A 54 -7.16 -12.87 9.77
C PHE A 54 -8.56 -12.27 9.64
N ALA A 55 -9.54 -13.09 9.25
CA ALA A 55 -10.93 -12.66 9.03
C ALA A 55 -11.54 -11.83 10.19
N PRO A 56 -11.31 -12.13 11.48
CA PRO A 56 -11.80 -11.30 12.58
C PRO A 56 -11.29 -9.85 12.56
N LEU A 57 -10.12 -9.60 11.97
CA LEU A 57 -9.55 -8.25 11.86
C LEU A 57 -10.22 -7.43 10.76
N ARG A 58 -10.91 -8.05 9.79
CA ARG A 58 -11.49 -7.37 8.61
C ARG A 58 -12.40 -6.20 8.95
N ARG A 59 -13.14 -6.27 10.05
CA ARG A 59 -14.05 -5.20 10.50
C ARG A 59 -13.34 -3.86 10.80
N HIS A 60 -12.01 -3.88 10.99
CA HIS A 60 -11.21 -2.69 11.28
C HIS A 60 -10.66 -2.04 9.99
N PHE A 61 -10.96 -2.61 8.83
CA PHE A 61 -10.41 -2.16 7.55
C PHE A 61 -11.50 -1.98 6.50
N GLN A 62 -11.31 -1.00 5.63
CA GLN A 62 -12.10 -0.80 4.43
C GLN A 62 -11.23 -1.09 3.22
N ALA A 63 -11.69 -1.95 2.30
CA ALA A 63 -11.02 -2.14 1.03
C ALA A 63 -11.27 -0.90 0.15
N CYS A 64 -10.18 -0.33 -0.36
CA CYS A 64 -10.19 0.87 -1.17
C CYS A 64 -9.32 0.68 -2.42
N GLU A 65 -9.49 1.54 -3.40
CA GLU A 65 -8.73 1.59 -4.64
C GLU A 65 -8.26 3.01 -4.89
N ARG A 66 -6.98 3.17 -5.21
CA ARG A 66 -6.42 4.38 -5.83
C ARG A 66 -6.12 4.08 -7.30
N TYR A 67 -6.18 5.09 -8.15
CA TYR A 67 -5.90 4.95 -9.57
C TYR A 67 -4.65 5.73 -9.95
N HIS A 68 -3.97 5.20 -10.96
CA HIS A 68 -2.75 5.75 -11.50
C HIS A 68 -2.85 5.86 -13.00
N VAL A 69 -2.30 6.93 -13.54
CA VAL A 69 -2.18 7.16 -14.98
C VAL A 69 -0.74 7.52 -15.29
N LEU A 70 -0.14 6.79 -16.23
CA LEU A 70 1.12 7.17 -16.84
C LEU A 70 0.83 7.74 -18.23
N THR A 71 1.26 8.98 -18.46
CA THR A 71 1.04 9.64 -19.75
C THR A 71 1.95 9.08 -20.84
N ALA A 72 1.63 9.37 -22.10
CA ALA A 72 2.61 9.27 -23.18
C ALA A 72 3.84 10.17 -22.88
N PRO A 73 5.00 9.93 -23.52
CA PRO A 73 6.16 10.81 -23.36
C PRO A 73 5.81 12.26 -23.71
N VAL A 74 6.08 13.17 -22.78
CA VAL A 74 5.73 14.58 -22.96
C VAL A 74 6.68 15.26 -23.95
N SER A 75 6.12 16.15 -24.76
CA SER A 75 6.90 17.03 -25.63
C SER A 75 7.56 18.16 -24.83
N ALA A 76 8.60 18.79 -25.39
CA ALA A 76 9.28 19.89 -24.72
C ALA A 76 8.34 21.10 -24.39
N PRO A 77 7.41 21.50 -25.27
CA PRO A 77 6.41 22.52 -24.92
C PRO A 77 5.52 22.13 -23.73
N VAL A 78 4.97 20.91 -23.75
CA VAL A 78 4.11 20.40 -22.66
C VAL A 78 4.89 20.32 -21.34
N ARG A 79 6.15 19.87 -21.39
CA ARG A 79 7.03 19.82 -20.21
C ARG A 79 7.21 21.18 -19.56
N ARG A 80 7.28 22.27 -20.33
CA ARG A 80 7.38 23.64 -19.79
C ARG A 80 6.10 24.13 -19.14
N ALA A 81 4.95 23.56 -19.53
CA ALA A 81 3.65 23.90 -18.94
C ALA A 81 3.37 23.15 -17.63
N LEU A 82 4.10 22.06 -17.36
CA LEU A 82 3.96 21.26 -16.15
C LEU A 82 4.97 21.70 -15.07
N PRO A 83 4.68 21.42 -13.78
CA PRO A 83 5.63 21.64 -12.70
C PRO A 83 6.93 20.87 -12.93
N ALA A 84 8.08 21.53 -12.71
CA ALA A 84 9.38 20.89 -12.85
C ALA A 84 9.65 19.84 -11.76
N ALA A 85 9.08 20.06 -10.56
CA ALA A 85 9.16 19.13 -9.44
C ALA A 85 7.90 18.26 -9.35
N SER A 86 8.01 17.14 -8.64
CA SER A 86 6.83 16.36 -8.22
C SER A 86 5.95 17.22 -7.30
N VAL A 87 4.64 17.14 -7.49
CA VAL A 87 3.66 17.92 -6.72
C VAL A 87 2.65 16.95 -6.11
N ALA A 88 2.24 17.22 -4.88
CA ALA A 88 1.04 16.61 -4.31
C ALA A 88 0.12 17.73 -3.83
N VAL A 89 -1.15 17.70 -4.26
CA VAL A 89 -2.19 18.65 -3.88
C VAL A 89 -3.42 17.86 -3.50
N GLY A 90 -4.03 18.17 -2.38
CA GLY A 90 -5.30 17.57 -2.00
C GLY A 90 -6.07 18.49 -1.10
N ASP A 91 -7.37 18.26 -1.03
CA ASP A 91 -8.24 18.80 0.00
C ASP A 91 -8.96 17.66 0.73
N LEU A 92 -9.63 17.98 1.85
CA LEU A 92 -10.29 16.98 2.70
C LEU A 92 -11.47 16.27 2.03
N THR A 93 -11.97 16.77 0.90
CA THR A 93 -13.17 16.29 0.20
C THR A 93 -12.86 15.53 -1.08
N SER A 94 -11.77 15.88 -1.77
CA SER A 94 -11.40 15.34 -3.08
C SER A 94 -10.24 14.34 -3.01
N GLY A 95 -9.55 14.24 -1.86
CA GLY A 95 -8.38 13.37 -1.66
C GLY A 95 -7.10 13.99 -2.21
N ILE A 96 -5.97 13.30 -2.04
CA ILE A 96 -4.67 13.78 -2.51
C ILE A 96 -4.48 13.36 -3.97
N ARG A 97 -4.18 14.33 -4.83
CA ARG A 97 -3.64 14.12 -6.17
C ARG A 97 -2.13 14.27 -6.11
N SER A 98 -1.42 13.37 -6.78
CA SER A 98 0.01 13.54 -6.96
C SER A 98 0.42 13.45 -8.42
N LEU A 99 1.44 14.23 -8.75
CA LEU A 99 2.11 14.27 -10.03
C LEU A 99 3.58 13.98 -9.79
N ARG A 100 4.13 12.99 -10.49
CA ARG A 100 5.54 12.60 -10.40
C ARG A 100 6.12 12.38 -11.79
N TRP A 101 7.34 12.86 -12.01
CA TRP A 101 8.07 12.58 -13.24
C TRP A 101 8.60 11.14 -13.26
N ALA A 102 8.38 10.44 -14.37
CA ALA A 102 8.93 9.11 -14.67
C ALA A 102 9.71 9.22 -15.99
N GLY A 103 10.91 9.77 -15.92
CA GLY A 103 11.71 10.07 -17.11
C GLY A 103 11.04 11.15 -17.98
N ARG A 104 10.57 10.76 -19.17
CA ARG A 104 9.85 11.65 -20.10
C ARG A 104 8.33 11.59 -19.93
N GLN A 105 7.83 10.76 -19.03
CA GLN A 105 6.40 10.60 -18.78
C GLN A 105 6.04 11.18 -17.43
N VAL A 106 4.74 11.40 -17.22
CA VAL A 106 4.20 11.89 -15.96
C VAL A 106 3.29 10.81 -15.38
N LEU A 107 3.53 10.45 -14.12
CA LEU A 107 2.66 9.62 -13.31
C LEU A 107 1.72 10.54 -12.52
N VAL A 108 0.42 10.35 -12.73
CA VAL A 108 -0.64 10.98 -11.95
C VAL A 108 -1.29 9.91 -11.08
N ALA A 109 -1.50 10.20 -9.80
CA ALA A 109 -2.16 9.30 -8.86
C ALA A 109 -3.28 10.00 -8.10
N GLY A 110 -4.38 9.29 -7.82
CA GLY A 110 -5.50 9.77 -7.02
C GLY A 110 -6.79 9.03 -7.34
N GLY A 111 -7.94 9.68 -7.10
CA GLY A 111 -9.25 9.11 -7.40
C GLY A 111 -9.65 7.99 -6.44
N GLU A 112 -9.25 8.13 -5.18
CA GLU A 112 -9.52 7.18 -4.11
C GLU A 112 -11.01 6.92 -3.97
N GLN A 113 -11.37 5.65 -3.82
CA GLN A 113 -12.75 5.24 -3.56
C GLN A 113 -12.78 3.86 -2.88
N PRO A 114 -13.94 3.47 -2.31
CA PRO A 114 -14.17 2.10 -1.89
C PRO A 114 -13.93 1.11 -3.05
N ALA A 115 -13.40 -0.06 -2.74
CA ALA A 115 -13.08 -1.07 -3.73
C ALA A 115 -14.29 -1.45 -4.58
N THR A 116 -14.08 -1.60 -5.88
CA THR A 116 -15.16 -1.87 -6.83
C THR A 116 -15.41 -3.35 -7.01
N THR A 117 -16.60 -3.70 -7.49
CA THR A 117 -16.92 -5.10 -7.79
C THR A 117 -16.16 -5.56 -9.04
N PRO A 118 -15.81 -6.85 -9.16
CA PRO A 118 -15.10 -7.37 -10.34
C PRO A 118 -15.79 -7.03 -11.66
N ALA A 119 -17.13 -7.02 -11.69
CA ALA A 119 -17.92 -6.68 -12.86
C ALA A 119 -17.78 -5.22 -13.31
N ARG A 120 -17.51 -4.29 -12.38
CA ARG A 120 -17.38 -2.86 -12.67
C ARG A 120 -15.93 -2.42 -12.86
N LYS A 121 -14.97 -3.23 -12.43
CA LYS A 121 -13.55 -2.87 -12.34
C LYS A 121 -12.99 -2.24 -13.61
N GLN A 122 -13.23 -2.86 -14.78
CA GLN A 122 -12.73 -2.35 -16.05
C GLN A 122 -13.38 -1.02 -16.45
N ALA A 123 -14.70 -0.90 -16.28
CA ALA A 123 -15.42 0.34 -16.60
C ALA A 123 -14.97 1.48 -15.68
N THR A 124 -14.83 1.20 -14.38
CA THR A 124 -14.32 2.17 -13.40
C THR A 124 -12.88 2.58 -13.70
N LEU A 125 -12.01 1.64 -14.09
CA LEU A 125 -10.64 1.96 -14.47
C LEU A 125 -10.58 2.94 -15.65
N THR A 126 -11.37 2.70 -16.70
CA THR A 126 -11.46 3.62 -17.85
C THR A 126 -11.98 4.99 -17.40
N GLN A 127 -13.03 5.03 -16.59
CA GLN A 127 -13.60 6.26 -16.05
C GLN A 127 -12.56 7.05 -15.24
N ARG A 128 -11.87 6.41 -14.30
CA ARG A 128 -10.89 7.05 -13.41
C ARG A 128 -9.65 7.51 -14.15
N THR A 129 -9.23 6.77 -15.18
CA THR A 129 -8.14 7.19 -16.08
C THR A 129 -8.50 8.50 -16.78
N GLY A 130 -9.70 8.58 -17.37
CA GLY A 130 -10.18 9.80 -18.02
C GLY A 130 -10.35 10.97 -17.04
N GLN A 131 -10.89 10.70 -15.85
CA GLN A 131 -11.02 11.70 -14.80
C GLN A 131 -9.66 12.29 -14.39
N LEU A 132 -8.66 11.46 -14.12
CA LEU A 132 -7.34 11.94 -13.70
C LEU A 132 -6.66 12.78 -14.81
N MET A 133 -6.83 12.40 -16.07
CA MET A 133 -6.34 13.20 -17.21
C MET A 133 -7.08 14.53 -17.34
N TYR A 134 -8.40 14.55 -17.10
CA TYR A 134 -9.21 15.76 -17.12
C TYR A 134 -8.86 16.72 -15.98
N GLU A 135 -8.70 16.20 -14.76
CA GLU A 135 -8.25 16.97 -13.60
C GLU A 135 -6.85 17.56 -13.84
N LEU A 136 -5.93 16.77 -14.41
CA LEU A 136 -4.60 17.24 -14.78
C LEU A 136 -4.68 18.39 -15.81
N LEU A 137 -5.52 18.24 -16.84
CA LEU A 137 -5.71 19.27 -17.87
C LEU A 137 -6.31 20.55 -17.29
N THR A 138 -7.24 20.42 -16.34
CA THR A 138 -7.87 21.56 -15.68
C THR A 138 -6.85 22.32 -14.82
N ALA A 139 -5.98 21.62 -14.11
CA ALA A 139 -4.92 22.23 -13.32
C ALA A 139 -3.79 22.83 -14.19
N TRP A 140 -3.46 22.20 -15.33
CA TRP A 140 -2.44 22.66 -16.26
C TRP A 140 -2.91 22.61 -17.72
N PRO A 141 -3.61 23.64 -18.22
CA PRO A 141 -4.19 23.64 -19.57
C PRO A 141 -3.19 23.45 -20.72
N GLY A 142 -1.91 23.79 -20.49
CA GLY A 142 -0.85 23.65 -21.50
C GLY A 142 -0.48 22.20 -21.85
N ILE A 143 -1.12 21.20 -21.24
CA ILE A 143 -0.97 19.79 -21.61
C ILE A 143 -1.97 19.33 -22.68
N ILE A 144 -2.79 20.23 -23.23
CA ILE A 144 -3.80 19.88 -24.23
C ILE A 144 -3.24 18.93 -25.31
N GLY A 145 -3.96 17.83 -25.56
CA GLY A 145 -3.55 16.77 -26.48
C GLY A 145 -2.68 15.67 -25.86
N LEU A 146 -2.16 15.83 -24.63
CA LEU A 146 -1.45 14.76 -23.91
C LEU A 146 -2.41 13.62 -23.60
N GLN A 147 -2.02 12.40 -23.99
CA GLN A 147 -2.83 11.20 -23.82
C GLN A 147 -2.33 10.33 -22.65
N PRO A 148 -3.22 9.59 -21.97
CA PRO A 148 -2.81 8.49 -21.12
C PRO A 148 -2.21 7.37 -21.99
N GLU A 149 -1.08 6.80 -21.55
CA GLU A 149 -0.50 5.59 -22.16
C GLU A 149 -0.90 4.35 -21.37
N PHE A 150 -0.90 4.45 -20.04
CA PHE A 150 -1.33 3.37 -19.14
C PHE A 150 -2.22 3.91 -18.04
N GLY A 151 -3.19 3.10 -17.62
CA GLY A 151 -4.00 3.31 -16.43
C GLY A 151 -4.11 2.02 -15.64
N TRP A 152 -3.98 2.07 -14.31
CA TRP A 152 -4.19 0.91 -13.44
C TRP A 152 -4.78 1.29 -12.08
N ASP A 153 -5.43 0.31 -11.45
CA ASP A 153 -5.88 0.39 -10.06
C ASP A 153 -4.82 -0.16 -9.10
N ALA A 154 -4.76 0.42 -7.91
CA ALA A 154 -3.92 0.04 -6.80
C ALA A 154 -4.81 -0.22 -5.57
N PRO A 155 -5.15 -1.49 -5.28
CA PRO A 155 -5.98 -1.82 -4.13
C PRO A 155 -5.19 -1.64 -2.84
N TYR A 156 -5.82 -1.07 -1.83
CA TYR A 156 -5.28 -0.91 -0.49
C TYR A 156 -6.36 -1.13 0.57
N HIS A 157 -5.96 -1.11 1.84
CA HIS A 157 -6.88 -1.24 2.95
C HIS A 157 -6.72 -0.03 3.87
N ASP A 158 -7.79 0.73 4.01
CA ASP A 158 -7.83 1.87 4.89
C ASP A 158 -8.34 1.48 6.28
N THR A 159 -8.08 2.33 7.27
CA THR A 159 -8.63 2.21 8.64
C THR A 159 -9.54 3.40 8.93
N ALA A 160 -10.34 3.31 10.00
CA ALA A 160 -11.30 4.36 10.34
C ALA A 160 -10.65 5.74 10.59
N ASP A 161 -9.37 5.75 11.00
CA ASP A 161 -8.57 6.95 11.30
C ASP A 161 -7.49 7.24 10.24
N GLY A 162 -7.40 6.45 9.17
CA GLY A 162 -6.36 6.57 8.14
C GLY A 162 -4.96 6.10 8.56
N ILE A 163 -4.79 5.61 9.80
CA ILE A 163 -3.51 5.19 10.36
C ILE A 163 -3.39 3.67 10.37
N GLY A 164 -2.29 3.12 9.85
CA GLY A 164 -2.07 1.67 9.87
C GLY A 164 -2.06 1.06 11.28
N TYR A 165 -2.47 -0.20 11.40
CA TYR A 165 -2.28 -1.00 12.60
C TYR A 165 -0.93 -1.69 12.57
N VAL A 166 -0.07 -1.37 13.54
CA VAL A 166 1.27 -1.93 13.67
C VAL A 166 1.49 -2.50 15.07
N GLY A 167 2.04 -3.70 15.14
CA GLY A 167 2.44 -4.35 16.38
C GLY A 167 1.67 -5.62 16.69
N ALA A 168 1.69 -6.03 17.96
CA ALA A 168 1.06 -7.26 18.42
C ALA A 168 -0.47 -7.11 18.54
N HIS A 169 -1.17 -8.24 18.42
CA HIS A 169 -2.61 -8.31 18.69
C HIS A 169 -2.90 -9.39 19.74
N ARG A 170 -3.73 -9.07 20.74
CA ARG A 170 -4.00 -9.95 21.89
C ARG A 170 -4.49 -11.36 21.52
N ASN A 171 -5.31 -11.46 20.47
CA ASN A 171 -5.85 -12.76 19.99
C ASN A 171 -4.89 -13.54 19.07
N TYR A 172 -3.74 -12.97 18.71
CA TYR A 172 -2.77 -13.59 17.79
C TYR A 172 -1.39 -13.62 18.45
N PRO A 173 -1.17 -14.54 19.42
CA PRO A 173 0.13 -14.69 20.05
C PRO A 173 1.21 -14.99 19.00
N ARG A 174 2.42 -14.46 19.20
CA ARG A 174 3.57 -14.60 18.27
C ARG A 174 3.34 -14.02 16.86
N HIS A 175 2.31 -13.21 16.67
CA HIS A 175 2.11 -12.43 15.45
C HIS A 175 2.40 -10.95 15.72
N LEU A 176 3.10 -10.34 14.78
CA LEU A 176 3.17 -8.90 14.63
C LEU A 176 2.52 -8.53 13.31
N PHE A 177 1.82 -7.41 13.28
CA PHE A 177 1.14 -6.91 12.10
C PHE A 177 1.73 -5.58 11.67
N ALA A 178 1.66 -5.32 10.38
CA ALA A 178 1.82 -4.01 9.76
C ALA A 178 0.77 -3.96 8.64
N LEU A 179 -0.46 -3.59 9.01
CA LEU A 179 -1.63 -3.65 8.13
C LEU A 179 -2.28 -2.29 8.00
N GLY A 180 -2.78 -2.01 6.80
CA GLY A 180 -3.45 -0.78 6.43
C GLY A 180 -2.55 0.45 6.46
N GLY A 181 -3.20 1.62 6.43
CA GLY A 181 -2.59 2.93 6.39
C GLY A 181 -2.53 3.52 4.99
N ALA A 182 -2.41 4.86 4.94
CA ALA A 182 -2.34 5.63 3.72
C ALA A 182 -1.32 5.04 2.74
N ASP A 183 -1.82 4.73 1.56
CA ASP A 183 -1.15 4.09 0.46
C ASP A 183 0.15 4.80 0.03
N GLU A 184 1.15 3.99 -0.29
CA GLU A 184 2.48 4.39 -0.77
C GLU A 184 3.31 5.28 0.18
N SER A 185 2.92 5.41 1.45
CA SER A 185 3.73 6.14 2.43
C SER A 185 5.01 5.38 2.77
N LEU A 186 6.13 5.77 2.12
CA LEU A 186 7.46 5.26 2.47
C LEU A 186 7.81 5.57 3.94
N THR A 187 7.38 6.73 4.44
CA THR A 187 7.53 7.13 5.84
C THR A 187 6.75 6.19 6.76
N GLY A 188 5.50 5.86 6.41
CA GLY A 188 4.68 4.90 7.14
C GLY A 188 5.30 3.49 7.15
N ALA A 189 5.80 3.02 6.00
CA ALA A 189 6.48 1.73 5.90
C ALA A 189 7.76 1.69 6.75
N PHE A 190 8.55 2.77 6.74
CA PHE A 190 9.74 2.89 7.59
C PHE A 190 9.37 2.87 9.08
N LEU A 191 8.38 3.66 9.48
CA LEU A 191 7.91 3.70 10.87
C LEU A 191 7.39 2.33 11.33
N ALA A 192 6.57 1.67 10.50
CA ALA A 192 6.07 0.34 10.79
C ALA A 192 7.20 -0.68 10.98
N ALA A 193 8.22 -0.64 10.11
CA ALA A 193 9.41 -1.49 10.24
C ALA A 193 10.17 -1.24 11.56
N ARG A 194 10.26 0.02 12.01
CA ARG A 194 10.89 0.38 13.31
C ARG A 194 10.09 -0.14 14.49
N ILE A 195 8.77 -0.01 14.48
CA ILE A 195 7.87 -0.53 15.52
C ILE A 195 7.98 -2.06 15.59
N VAL A 196 7.89 -2.75 14.45
CA VAL A 196 8.03 -4.21 14.39
C VAL A 196 9.41 -4.65 14.89
N TRP A 197 10.48 -3.97 14.50
CA TRP A 197 11.84 -4.28 14.97
C TRP A 197 11.99 -4.10 16.49
N ARG A 198 11.43 -3.03 17.06
CA ARG A 198 11.39 -2.80 18.52
C ARG A 198 10.65 -3.93 19.24
N ALA A 199 9.49 -4.33 18.74
CA ALA A 199 8.72 -5.44 19.29
C ALA A 199 9.50 -6.77 19.23
N LEU A 200 10.19 -7.06 18.11
CA LEU A 200 11.00 -8.27 17.95
C LEU A 200 12.22 -8.31 18.87
N THR A 201 12.81 -7.16 19.19
CA THR A 201 14.01 -7.06 20.04
C THR A 201 13.69 -6.83 21.52
N GLY A 202 12.41 -6.84 21.91
CA GLY A 202 11.98 -6.63 23.29
C GLY A 202 12.20 -5.20 23.79
N ARG A 203 12.22 -4.21 22.88
CA ARG A 203 12.45 -2.79 23.19
C ARG A 203 11.29 -1.91 22.69
N PRO A 204 10.03 -2.19 23.06
CA PRO A 204 8.90 -1.37 22.62
C PRO A 204 9.02 0.06 23.16
N ASP A 205 8.59 1.03 22.37
CA ASP A 205 8.47 2.43 22.80
C ASP A 205 7.03 2.73 23.22
N LYS A 206 6.83 3.65 24.18
CA LYS A 206 5.47 4.04 24.60
C LYS A 206 4.66 4.64 23.45
N SER A 207 5.31 5.35 22.53
CA SER A 207 4.69 5.93 21.33
C SER A 207 4.16 4.88 20.34
N ASP A 208 4.62 3.63 20.43
CA ASP A 208 4.16 2.54 19.57
C ASP A 208 2.67 2.23 19.79
N ALA A 209 2.15 2.53 20.99
CA ALA A 209 0.75 2.32 21.34
C ALA A 209 -0.22 3.10 20.42
N ALA A 210 0.21 4.24 19.87
CA ALA A 210 -0.59 5.04 18.93
C ALA A 210 -0.88 4.30 17.61
N PHE A 211 -0.11 3.26 17.28
CA PHE A 211 -0.31 2.43 16.09
C PHE A 211 -0.90 1.06 16.43
N GLY A 212 -1.06 0.74 17.71
CA GLY A 212 -1.56 -0.57 18.16
C GLY A 212 -3.04 -0.78 17.87
N PHE A 213 -3.50 -2.02 18.00
CA PHE A 213 -4.91 -2.42 17.81
C PHE A 213 -5.84 -2.05 18.97
N GLY A 214 -5.31 -1.45 20.05
CA GLY A 214 -6.06 -1.05 21.23
C GLY A 214 -6.25 0.45 21.38
N ARG A 215 -5.87 1.23 20.37
CA ARG A 215 -6.09 2.68 20.32
C ARG A 215 -7.57 3.01 20.11
#